data_AF-A0A9E6J9F0-F1
#
_entry.id   AF-A0A9E6J9F0-F1
#
_cell.length_a   1.000
_cell.length_b   1.000
_cell.length_c   1.000
_cell.angle_alpha   90.00
_cell.angle_beta   90.00
_cell.angle_gamma   90.00
#
_symmetry.space_group_name_H-M   'P 1'
#
loop_
_entity.id
_entity.type
_entity.pdbx_description
1 polymer ?
#
loop_
_entity_poly.entity_id
_entity_poly.type
_entity_poly.pdbx_seq_one_letter_code
_entity_poly.pdbx_strand_id
1 'polypeptide(L)'
;MYVSVDSLPELTPEYQQAQQQAVQEAMVVYQYEEVIVPATDYGAISIWSLFGLFSLWLMWIAVQDGLWAGVLLVILFSGGCLTYCYFAGNPDVKQTVTLTEKGMIVTELTLVPDACFAALRYSGYVGVAISIIGVVLVGPMMFVGAGVGLLMSFKMAGVVNRPRQRVRPFPPHTNYRIYIVPECRYKNGLLQWHMSPMIDPEVEGEKMEAIYRENRIFYFSRYAASPKEQKQFLKHLRQLVTVIEEE
;
A
#
# COMPACT_ATOMS: atom_id res chain seq x y z
N MET A 1 -7.66 24.31 19.30
CA MET A 1 -6.47 24.89 19.96
C MET A 1 -5.28 24.03 19.60
N TYR A 2 -4.19 24.63 19.10
CA TYR A 2 -2.98 23.90 18.77
C TYR A 2 -2.24 23.48 20.04
N VAL A 3 -1.60 22.32 20.01
CA VAL A 3 -0.76 21.81 21.10
C VAL A 3 0.68 22.20 20.81
N SER A 4 1.36 22.80 21.80
CA SER A 4 2.79 23.15 21.69
C SER A 4 3.65 21.89 21.63
N VAL A 5 4.70 21.94 20.79
CA VAL A 5 5.67 20.85 20.61
C VAL A 5 6.38 20.49 21.91
N ASP A 6 6.59 21.46 22.81
CA ASP A 6 7.27 21.24 24.11
C ASP A 6 6.52 20.27 25.02
N SER A 7 5.21 20.12 24.82
CA SER A 7 4.35 19.22 25.59
C SER A 7 4.26 17.81 24.99
N LEU A 8 4.86 17.59 23.81
CA LEU A 8 4.80 16.31 23.13
C LEU A 8 5.89 15.36 23.65
N PRO A 9 5.57 14.06 23.78
CA PRO A 9 6.57 13.06 24.13
C PRO A 9 7.59 12.89 23.00
N GLU A 10 8.85 12.63 23.36
CA GLU A 10 9.83 12.09 22.42
C GLU A 10 9.42 10.64 22.06
N LEU A 11 9.25 10.36 20.76
CA LEU A 11 8.70 9.10 20.26
C LEU A 11 9.75 7.98 20.21
N THR A 12 10.18 7.50 21.38
CA THR A 12 11.07 6.34 21.46
C THR A 12 10.38 5.08 20.88
N PRO A 13 11.13 4.12 20.32
CA PRO A 13 10.55 2.89 19.75
C PRO A 13 9.68 2.11 20.75
N GLU A 14 10.10 2.08 22.02
CA GLU A 14 9.36 1.43 23.11
C GLU A 14 8.02 2.13 23.38
N TYR A 15 8.01 3.46 23.40
CA TYR A 15 6.78 4.23 23.55
C TYR A 15 5.82 3.99 22.38
N GLN A 16 6.34 4.01 21.15
CA GLN A 16 5.53 3.76 19.95
C GLN A 16 4.87 2.37 19.99
N GLN A 17 5.64 1.35 20.35
CA GLN A 17 5.15 -0.03 20.44
C GLN A 17 4.12 -0.19 21.55
N ALA A 18 4.37 0.39 22.73
CA ALA A 18 3.42 0.35 23.85
C ALA A 18 2.08 1.01 23.50
N GLN A 19 2.11 2.17 22.83
CA GLN A 19 0.89 2.85 22.36
C GLN A 19 0.15 2.03 21.30
N GLN A 20 0.85 1.46 20.33
CA GLN A 20 0.22 0.62 19.31
C GLN A 20 -0.41 -0.63 19.91
N GLN A 21 0.26 -1.27 20.87
CA GLN A 21 -0.29 -2.43 21.57
C GLN A 21 -1.53 -2.05 22.39
N ALA A 22 -1.49 -0.91 23.08
CA ALA A 22 -2.64 -0.41 23.83
C ALA A 22 -3.87 -0.16 22.94
N VAL A 23 -3.67 0.28 21.68
CA VAL A 23 -4.75 0.46 20.70
C VAL A 23 -5.32 -0.88 20.23
N GLN A 24 -4.47 -1.89 20.06
CA GLN A 24 -4.89 -3.25 19.64
C GLN A 24 -5.67 -3.98 20.73
N GLU A 25 -5.30 -3.77 22.00
CA GLU A 25 -5.97 -4.38 23.16
C GLU A 25 -7.21 -3.60 23.61
N ALA A 26 -7.37 -2.36 23.17
CA ALA A 26 -8.51 -1.51 23.51
C ALA A 26 -9.82 -2.03 22.91
N MET A 27 -10.92 -1.74 23.60
CA MET A 27 -12.26 -2.09 23.13
C MET A 27 -12.59 -1.38 21.81
N VAL A 28 -13.18 -2.14 20.89
CA VAL A 28 -13.65 -1.62 19.60
C VAL A 28 -14.97 -0.87 19.82
N VAL A 29 -14.99 0.40 19.43
CA VAL A 29 -16.15 1.29 19.55
C VAL A 29 -17.00 1.28 18.28
N TYR A 30 -16.34 1.33 17.12
CA TYR A 30 -16.99 1.34 15.82
C TYR A 30 -16.09 0.68 14.77
N GLN A 31 -16.69 -0.04 13.82
CA GLN A 31 -15.95 -0.64 12.72
C GLN A 31 -16.80 -0.63 11.45
N TYR A 32 -16.18 -0.30 10.33
CA TYR A 32 -16.79 -0.40 9.01
C TYR A 32 -15.80 -0.96 7.99
N GLU A 33 -16.36 -1.47 6.89
CA GLU A 33 -15.59 -2.00 5.78
C GLU A 33 -16.04 -1.34 4.48
N GLU A 34 -15.09 -0.86 3.69
CA GLU A 34 -15.35 -0.31 2.37
C GLU A 34 -14.36 -0.87 1.35
N VAL A 35 -14.83 -1.08 0.12
CA VAL A 35 -13.97 -1.47 -1.01
C VAL A 35 -13.60 -0.22 -1.78
N ILE A 36 -12.36 0.20 -1.62
CA ILE A 36 -11.77 1.31 -2.34
C ILE A 36 -11.48 0.85 -3.75
N VAL A 37 -12.21 1.43 -4.70
CA VAL A 37 -11.94 1.25 -6.12
C VAL A 37 -11.14 2.45 -6.60
N PRO A 38 -9.85 2.28 -6.95
CA PRO A 38 -9.00 3.38 -7.39
C PRO A 38 -9.52 4.01 -8.70
N ALA A 39 -9.22 5.28 -8.91
CA ALA A 39 -9.47 5.92 -10.20
C ALA A 39 -8.73 5.18 -11.32
N THR A 40 -9.32 5.19 -12.51
CA THR A 40 -8.68 4.60 -13.69
C THR A 40 -7.40 5.35 -14.01
N ASP A 41 -6.26 4.67 -13.91
CA ASP A 41 -4.95 5.21 -14.30
C ASP A 41 -4.76 5.13 -15.82
N TYR A 42 -5.13 6.21 -16.50
CA TYR A 42 -4.95 6.34 -17.95
C TYR A 42 -3.47 6.30 -18.37
N GLY A 43 -2.56 6.74 -17.50
CA GLY A 43 -1.12 6.70 -17.75
C GLY A 43 -0.64 5.25 -17.86
N ALA A 44 -0.94 4.44 -16.85
CA ALA A 44 -0.64 3.01 -16.88
C ALA A 44 -1.30 2.32 -18.09
N ILE A 45 -2.58 2.58 -18.35
CA ILE A 45 -3.30 1.96 -19.49
C ILE A 45 -2.63 2.29 -20.82
N SER A 46 -2.22 3.55 -21.03
CA SER A 46 -1.56 3.95 -22.27
C SER A 46 -0.20 3.28 -22.44
N ILE A 47 0.61 3.20 -21.38
CA ILE A 47 1.90 2.48 -21.37
C ILE A 47 1.69 1.00 -21.72
N TRP A 48 0.74 0.33 -21.07
CA TRP A 48 0.47 -1.08 -21.32
C TRP A 48 -0.11 -1.34 -22.72
N SER A 49 -0.90 -0.41 -23.25
CA SER A 49 -1.41 -0.50 -24.61
C SER A 49 -0.28 -0.38 -25.64
N LEU A 50 0.65 0.56 -25.44
CA LEU A 50 1.85 0.70 -26.29
C LEU A 50 2.74 -0.55 -26.21
N PHE A 51 2.94 -1.10 -25.02
CA PHE A 51 3.68 -2.36 -24.84
C PHE A 51 3.00 -3.52 -25.57
N GLY A 52 1.67 -3.64 -25.48
CA GLY A 52 0.89 -4.64 -26.21
C GLY A 52 1.04 -4.50 -27.72
N LEU A 53 0.93 -3.28 -28.25
CA LEU A 53 1.12 -3.01 -29.69
C LEU A 53 2.53 -3.35 -30.16
N PHE A 54 3.55 -2.97 -29.39
CA PHE A 54 4.94 -3.30 -29.69
C PHE A 54 5.17 -4.82 -29.67
N SER A 55 4.58 -5.53 -28.70
CA SER A 55 4.64 -6.99 -28.64
C SER A 55 3.97 -7.65 -29.86
N LEU A 56 2.84 -7.14 -30.33
CA LEU A 56 2.17 -7.66 -31.53
C LEU A 56 3.01 -7.41 -32.79
N TRP A 57 3.68 -6.26 -32.88
CA TRP A 57 4.61 -5.96 -33.96
C TRP A 57 5.82 -6.92 -33.98
N LEU A 58 6.41 -7.22 -32.82
CA LEU A 58 7.47 -8.23 -32.71
C LEU A 58 6.97 -9.63 -33.10
N MET A 59 5.76 -9.98 -32.70
CA MET A 59 5.15 -11.25 -33.09
C MET A 59 4.96 -11.35 -34.60
N TRP A 60 4.53 -10.26 -35.27
CA TRP A 60 4.40 -10.22 -36.72
C TRP A 60 5.72 -10.51 -37.44
N ILE A 61 6.82 -9.87 -37.00
CA ILE A 61 8.16 -10.12 -37.54
C ILE A 61 8.56 -11.59 -37.35
N ALA A 62 8.39 -12.11 -36.13
CA ALA A 62 8.74 -13.49 -35.83
C ALA A 62 7.96 -14.52 -36.68
N VAL A 63 6.69 -14.22 -37.02
CA VAL A 63 5.89 -15.06 -37.92
C VAL A 63 6.39 -14.96 -39.36
N GLN A 64 6.73 -13.77 -39.86
CA GLN A 64 7.27 -13.60 -41.21
C GLN A 64 8.59 -14.35 -41.41
N ASP A 65 9.46 -14.32 -40.41
CA ASP A 65 10.76 -14.99 -40.44
C ASP A 65 10.68 -16.49 -40.08
N GLY A 66 9.49 -17.02 -39.82
CA GLY A 66 9.28 -18.44 -39.45
C GLY A 66 9.85 -18.82 -38.09
N LEU A 67 10.14 -17.84 -37.22
CA LEU A 67 10.76 -18.03 -35.91
C LEU A 67 9.70 -18.39 -34.85
N TRP A 68 9.15 -19.61 -34.93
CA TRP A 68 8.10 -20.09 -34.03
C TRP A 68 8.48 -20.08 -32.53
N ALA A 69 9.76 -20.29 -32.21
CA ALA A 69 10.26 -20.16 -30.83
C ALA A 69 10.15 -18.71 -30.31
N GLY A 70 10.40 -17.71 -31.17
CA GLY A 70 10.21 -16.31 -30.85
C GLY A 70 8.75 -15.96 -30.62
N VAL A 71 7.84 -16.53 -31.42
CA VAL A 71 6.39 -16.36 -31.25
C VAL A 71 5.93 -16.87 -29.88
N LEU A 72 6.36 -18.07 -29.47
CA LEU A 72 6.03 -18.62 -28.16
C LEU A 72 6.57 -17.76 -27.00
N LEU A 73 7.80 -17.27 -27.12
CA LEU A 73 8.41 -16.41 -26.11
C LEU A 73 7.62 -15.10 -25.96
N VAL A 74 7.26 -14.47 -27.09
CA VAL A 74 6.44 -13.25 -27.09
C VAL A 74 5.10 -13.49 -26.43
N ILE A 75 4.38 -14.58 -26.75
CA ILE A 75 3.08 -14.90 -26.14
C ILE A 75 3.20 -15.13 -24.63
N LEU A 76 4.19 -15.91 -24.19
CA LEU A 76 4.39 -16.22 -22.76
C LEU A 76 4.76 -14.96 -21.97
N PHE A 77 5.67 -14.15 -22.52
CA PHE A 77 6.15 -12.95 -21.85
C PHE A 77 5.09 -11.84 -21.87
N SER A 78 4.54 -11.50 -23.02
CA SER A 78 3.57 -10.41 -23.13
C SER A 78 2.21 -10.79 -22.57
N GLY A 79 1.71 -12.00 -22.84
CA GLY A 79 0.45 -12.47 -22.30
C GLY A 79 0.48 -12.59 -20.77
N GLY A 80 1.55 -13.19 -20.23
CA GLY A 80 1.76 -13.27 -18.78
C GLY A 80 1.90 -11.91 -18.12
N CYS A 81 2.75 -11.04 -18.69
CA CYS A 81 3.01 -9.70 -18.15
C CYS A 81 1.76 -8.80 -18.23
N LEU A 82 1.09 -8.72 -19.38
CA LEU A 82 -0.12 -7.91 -19.56
C LEU A 82 -1.26 -8.36 -18.64
N THR A 83 -1.48 -9.66 -18.51
CA THR A 83 -2.53 -10.19 -17.61
C THR A 83 -2.21 -9.86 -16.15
N TYR A 84 -0.96 -10.07 -15.73
CA TYR A 84 -0.52 -9.72 -14.38
C TYR A 84 -0.68 -8.22 -14.12
N CYS A 85 -0.23 -7.38 -15.05
CA CYS A 85 -0.29 -5.92 -14.91
C CYS A 85 -1.73 -5.38 -14.95
N TYR A 86 -2.65 -6.03 -15.66
CA TYR A 86 -4.06 -5.68 -15.62
C TYR A 86 -4.67 -5.86 -14.23
N PHE A 87 -4.43 -7.02 -13.60
CA PHE A 87 -4.99 -7.32 -12.28
C PHE A 87 -4.22 -6.67 -11.12
N ALA A 88 -2.90 -6.56 -11.23
CA ALA A 88 -2.03 -6.04 -10.17
C ALA A 88 -1.71 -4.54 -10.33
N GLY A 89 -1.99 -3.93 -11.48
CA GLY A 89 -1.64 -2.55 -11.76
C GLY A 89 -2.53 -1.53 -11.05
N ASN A 90 -3.82 -1.85 -10.89
CA ASN A 90 -4.76 -0.98 -10.19
C ASN A 90 -5.81 -1.78 -9.41
N PRO A 91 -5.39 -2.60 -8.41
CA PRO A 91 -6.29 -3.51 -7.72
C PRO A 91 -7.21 -2.76 -6.77
N ASP A 92 -8.41 -3.30 -6.60
CA ASP A 92 -9.31 -2.85 -5.55
C ASP A 92 -8.70 -3.12 -4.18
N VAL A 93 -8.99 -2.27 -3.19
CA VAL A 93 -8.48 -2.41 -1.84
C VAL A 93 -9.65 -2.50 -0.88
N LYS A 94 -9.79 -3.63 -0.20
CA LYS A 94 -10.71 -3.74 0.93
C LYS A 94 -10.09 -3.06 2.14
N GLN A 95 -10.70 -1.97 2.58
CA GLN A 95 -10.30 -1.26 3.78
C GLN A 95 -11.28 -1.59 4.93
N THR A 96 -10.74 -2.03 6.05
CA THR A 96 -11.45 -2.17 7.32
C THR A 96 -10.91 -1.12 8.28
N VAL A 97 -11.78 -0.19 8.70
CA VAL A 97 -11.44 0.85 9.66
C VAL A 97 -12.08 0.50 10.99
N THR A 98 -11.25 0.28 12.00
CA THR A 98 -11.65 -0.07 13.35
C THR A 98 -11.26 1.07 14.28
N LEU A 99 -12.26 1.71 14.86
CA LEU A 99 -12.11 2.73 15.90
C LEU A 99 -12.11 2.04 17.26
N THR A 100 -11.07 2.27 18.05
CA THR A 100 -10.96 1.80 19.43
C THR A 100 -10.93 2.99 20.39
N GLU A 101 -11.14 2.73 21.68
CA GLU A 101 -11.14 3.80 22.70
C GLU A 101 -9.81 4.59 22.75
N LYS A 102 -8.70 3.96 22.38
CA LYS A 102 -7.35 4.54 22.47
C LYS A 102 -6.77 4.97 21.12
N GLY A 103 -7.44 4.69 20.00
CA GLY A 103 -6.91 4.99 18.68
C GLY A 103 -7.73 4.43 17.53
N MET A 104 -7.10 4.32 16.38
CA MET A 104 -7.70 3.79 15.17
C MET A 104 -6.76 2.79 14.50
N ILE A 105 -7.35 1.72 13.99
CA ILE A 105 -6.67 0.69 13.22
C ILE A 105 -7.26 0.71 11.81
N VAL A 106 -6.41 0.98 10.83
CA VAL A 106 -6.79 0.94 9.41
C VAL A 106 -6.11 -0.25 8.77
N THR A 107 -6.89 -1.20 8.31
CA THR A 107 -6.41 -2.42 7.66
C THR A 107 -6.77 -2.37 6.19
N GLU A 108 -5.77 -2.39 5.31
CA GLU A 108 -5.94 -2.36 3.86
C GLU A 108 -5.50 -3.70 3.26
N LEU A 109 -6.44 -4.43 2.65
CA LEU A 109 -6.18 -5.67 1.92
C LEU A 109 -6.34 -5.45 0.43
N THR A 110 -5.26 -5.62 -0.32
CA THR A 110 -5.29 -5.56 -1.79
C THR A 110 -6.01 -6.78 -2.36
N LEU A 111 -7.08 -6.57 -3.12
CA LEU A 111 -7.89 -7.60 -3.77
C LEU A 111 -7.29 -7.97 -5.12
N VAL A 112 -6.09 -8.56 -5.10
CA VAL A 112 -5.47 -9.17 -6.28
C VAL A 112 -5.88 -10.65 -6.33
N PRO A 113 -6.26 -11.21 -7.50
CA PRO A 113 -6.58 -12.62 -7.62
C PRO A 113 -5.45 -13.53 -7.13
N ASP A 114 -5.78 -14.60 -6.41
CA ASP A 114 -4.79 -15.56 -5.89
C ASP A 114 -3.95 -16.21 -7.02
N ALA A 115 -4.52 -16.29 -8.22
CA ALA A 115 -3.81 -16.74 -9.42
C ALA A 115 -2.55 -15.91 -9.73
N CYS A 116 -2.57 -14.59 -9.50
CA CYS A 116 -1.41 -13.73 -9.72
C CYS A 116 -0.29 -14.05 -8.71
N PHE A 117 -0.66 -14.29 -7.45
CA PHE A 117 0.31 -14.69 -6.44
C PHE A 117 0.86 -16.10 -6.68
N ALA A 118 0.00 -17.04 -7.10
CA ALA A 118 0.43 -18.38 -7.50
C ALA A 118 1.40 -18.30 -8.69
N ALA A 119 1.07 -17.53 -9.73
CA ALA A 119 1.94 -17.34 -10.90
C ALA A 119 3.32 -16.80 -10.50
N LEU A 120 3.38 -15.79 -9.63
CA LEU A 120 4.65 -15.25 -9.09
C LEU A 120 5.45 -16.30 -8.33
N ARG A 121 4.80 -17.12 -7.50
CA ARG A 121 5.48 -18.18 -6.75
C ARG A 121 6.06 -19.23 -7.68
N TYR A 122 5.25 -19.71 -8.63
CA TYR A 122 5.69 -20.71 -9.60
C TYR A 122 6.80 -20.18 -10.51
N SER A 123 6.73 -18.92 -10.97
CA SER A 123 7.82 -18.31 -11.73
C SER A 123 9.10 -18.20 -10.89
N GLY A 124 8.97 -17.89 -9.59
CA GLY A 124 10.08 -17.92 -8.63
C GLY A 124 10.71 -19.31 -8.51
N TYR A 125 9.91 -20.37 -8.36
CA TYR A 125 10.41 -21.75 -8.31
C TYR A 125 11.12 -22.15 -9.60
N VAL A 126 10.59 -21.78 -10.77
CA VAL A 126 11.23 -22.02 -12.06
C VAL A 126 12.58 -21.30 -12.13
N GLY A 127 12.65 -20.03 -11.72
CA GLY A 127 13.90 -19.26 -11.68
C GLY A 127 14.97 -19.88 -10.77
N VAL A 128 14.56 -20.38 -9.59
CA VAL A 128 15.45 -21.12 -8.69
C VAL A 128 15.93 -22.43 -9.33
N ALA A 129 15.03 -23.21 -9.93
CA ALA A 129 15.38 -24.47 -10.58
C ALA A 129 16.38 -24.28 -11.75
N ILE A 130 16.15 -23.29 -12.62
CA ILE A 130 17.06 -22.95 -13.72
C ILE A 130 18.43 -22.54 -13.18
N SER A 131 18.46 -21.78 -12.09
CA SER A 131 19.72 -21.36 -11.46
C SER A 131 20.51 -22.56 -10.92
N ILE A 132 19.85 -23.52 -10.26
CA ILE A 132 20.48 -24.75 -9.77
C ILE A 132 21.04 -25.57 -10.93
N ILE A 133 20.24 -25.81 -11.98
CA ILE A 133 20.68 -26.54 -13.18
C ILE A 133 21.90 -25.84 -13.80
N GLY A 134 21.83 -24.52 -13.91
CA GLY A 134 22.89 -23.70 -14.43
C GLY A 134 24.21 -23.85 -13.69
N VAL A 135 24.17 -23.90 -12.36
CA VAL A 135 25.36 -24.09 -11.51
C VAL A 135 25.93 -25.49 -11.67
N VAL A 136 25.08 -26.51 -11.79
CA VAL A 136 25.52 -27.89 -12.03
C VAL A 136 26.24 -28.01 -13.38
N LEU A 137 25.76 -27.33 -14.41
CA LEU A 137 26.30 -27.44 -15.78
C LEU A 137 27.52 -26.55 -16.03
N VAL A 138 27.52 -25.31 -15.54
CA VAL A 138 28.50 -24.27 -15.87
C VAL A 138 29.45 -23.97 -14.69
N GLY A 139 29.07 -24.42 -13.50
CA GLY A 139 29.81 -24.19 -12.26
C GLY A 139 29.39 -22.92 -11.49
N PRO A 140 29.97 -22.70 -10.30
CA PRO A 140 29.55 -21.64 -9.38
C PRO A 140 29.73 -20.21 -9.91
N MET A 141 30.61 -20.01 -10.91
CA MET A 141 30.86 -18.69 -11.51
C MET A 141 29.62 -18.08 -12.17
N MET A 142 28.59 -18.88 -12.52
CA MET A 142 27.32 -18.36 -13.06
C MET A 142 26.59 -17.41 -12.10
N PHE A 143 26.82 -17.52 -10.80
CA PHE A 143 26.22 -16.60 -9.83
C PHE A 143 26.77 -15.18 -9.90
N VAL A 144 27.96 -14.97 -10.46
CA VAL A 144 28.61 -13.65 -10.55
C VAL A 144 27.81 -12.69 -11.46
N GLY A 145 26.97 -13.21 -12.37
CA GLY A 145 26.02 -12.41 -13.17
C GLY A 145 24.55 -12.67 -12.86
N ALA A 146 24.17 -13.93 -12.56
CA ALA A 146 22.77 -14.32 -12.39
C ALA A 146 22.24 -14.21 -10.94
N GLY A 147 23.10 -13.90 -9.95
CA GLY A 147 22.74 -13.91 -8.53
C GLY A 147 21.57 -12.99 -8.16
N VAL A 148 21.44 -11.83 -8.82
CA VAL A 148 20.32 -10.89 -8.60
C VAL A 148 18.98 -11.50 -9.03
N GLY A 149 18.96 -12.23 -10.14
CA GLY A 149 17.76 -12.91 -10.63
C GLY A 149 17.32 -14.03 -9.68
N LEU A 150 18.28 -14.77 -9.11
CA LEU A 150 17.99 -15.80 -8.11
C LEU A 150 17.43 -15.22 -6.81
N LEU A 151 18.01 -14.12 -6.29
CA LEU A 151 17.49 -13.44 -5.10
C LEU A 151 16.06 -12.93 -5.30
N MET A 152 15.77 -12.34 -6.47
CA MET A 152 14.41 -11.95 -6.82
C MET A 152 13.46 -13.15 -6.91
N SER A 153 13.92 -14.28 -7.44
CA SER A 153 13.14 -15.51 -7.53
C SER A 153 12.76 -16.07 -6.15
N PHE A 154 13.68 -16.02 -5.17
CA PHE A 154 13.38 -16.38 -3.79
C PHE A 154 12.35 -15.44 -3.14
N LYS A 155 12.47 -14.13 -3.40
CA LYS A 155 11.50 -13.15 -2.92
C LYS A 155 10.11 -13.42 -3.52
N MET A 156 10.04 -13.76 -4.81
CA MET A 156 8.80 -14.10 -5.51
C MET A 156 8.16 -15.40 -5.01
N ALA A 157 8.96 -16.42 -4.70
CA ALA A 157 8.51 -17.70 -4.17
C ALA A 157 7.77 -17.58 -2.82
N GLY A 158 8.05 -16.54 -2.03
CA GLY A 158 7.43 -16.29 -0.73
C GLY A 158 6.27 -15.27 -0.72
N VAL A 159 5.83 -14.78 -1.88
CA VAL A 159 4.83 -13.69 -1.91
C VAL A 159 3.48 -14.18 -1.42
N VAL A 160 2.90 -13.48 -0.44
CA VAL A 160 1.56 -13.71 0.11
C VAL A 160 0.80 -12.40 0.18
N ASN A 161 -0.52 -12.46 -0.06
CA ASN A 161 -1.39 -11.31 0.16
C ASN A 161 -1.51 -11.07 1.66
N ARG A 162 -0.84 -10.04 2.18
CA ARG A 162 -0.91 -9.68 3.60
C ARG A 162 -1.66 -8.36 3.74
N PRO A 163 -2.64 -8.27 4.65
CA PRO A 163 -3.28 -7.01 4.94
C PRO A 163 -2.23 -6.04 5.51
N ARG A 164 -2.20 -4.82 5.00
CA ARG A 164 -1.39 -3.73 5.55
C ARG A 164 -2.18 -3.11 6.69
N GLN A 165 -1.77 -3.39 7.91
CA GLN A 165 -2.35 -2.79 9.09
C GLN A 165 -1.57 -1.54 9.50
N ARG A 166 -2.30 -0.46 9.79
CA ARG A 166 -1.76 0.78 10.35
C ARG A 166 -2.48 1.06 11.65
N VAL A 167 -1.73 1.04 12.74
CA VAL A 167 -2.25 1.34 14.07
C VAL A 167 -1.83 2.76 14.44
N ARG A 168 -2.81 3.61 14.72
CA ARG A 168 -2.64 5.02 15.01
C ARG A 168 -3.28 5.34 16.36
N PRO A 169 -2.49 5.54 17.43
CA PRO A 169 -3.03 5.93 18.72
C PRO A 169 -3.60 7.36 18.68
N PHE A 170 -4.47 7.67 19.63
CA PHE A 170 -4.86 9.05 19.88
C PHE A 170 -3.90 9.68 20.92
N PRO A 171 -3.29 10.83 20.61
CA PRO A 171 -2.46 11.53 21.56
C PRO A 171 -3.31 12.05 22.74
N PRO A 172 -2.75 12.11 23.96
CA PRO A 172 -3.41 12.75 25.08
C PRO A 172 -3.67 14.23 24.76
N HIS A 173 -4.89 14.71 25.03
CA HIS A 173 -5.25 16.14 25.04
C HIS A 173 -4.97 16.93 23.74
N THR A 174 -4.94 16.26 22.59
CA THR A 174 -4.71 16.92 21.29
C THR A 174 -5.97 16.91 20.45
N ASN A 175 -6.29 18.05 19.83
CA ASN A 175 -7.40 18.17 18.91
C ASN A 175 -7.01 17.63 17.53
N TYR A 176 -7.96 17.07 16.79
CA TYR A 176 -7.75 16.66 15.41
C TYR A 176 -8.40 17.63 14.43
N ARG A 177 -7.70 17.87 13.33
CA ARG A 177 -8.26 18.46 12.14
C ARG A 177 -8.61 17.35 11.17
N ILE A 178 -9.82 17.39 10.62
CA ILE A 178 -10.24 16.49 9.54
C ILE A 178 -10.50 17.31 8.28
N TYR A 179 -9.92 16.86 7.18
CA TYR A 179 -10.08 17.47 5.86
C TYR A 179 -10.10 16.40 4.76
N ILE A 180 -10.67 16.74 3.62
CA ILE A 180 -10.73 15.87 2.44
C ILE A 180 -9.51 16.13 1.56
N VAL A 181 -8.95 15.10 0.96
CA VAL A 181 -7.93 15.26 -0.10
C VAL A 181 -8.58 15.15 -1.49
N PRO A 182 -8.78 16.26 -2.21
CA PRO A 182 -9.49 16.27 -3.48
C PRO A 182 -8.72 15.60 -4.63
N GLU A 183 -7.40 15.47 -4.48
CA GLU A 183 -6.52 14.80 -5.44
C GLU A 183 -6.79 13.28 -5.51
N CYS A 184 -7.25 12.70 -4.40
CA CYS A 184 -7.50 11.27 -4.29
C CYS A 184 -8.94 10.97 -4.69
N ARG A 185 -9.14 10.77 -6.00
CA ARG A 185 -10.43 10.37 -6.54
C ARG A 185 -10.57 8.85 -6.51
N TYR A 186 -11.52 8.37 -5.73
CA TYR A 186 -11.97 6.99 -5.79
C TYR A 186 -13.27 6.91 -6.59
N LYS A 187 -13.59 5.72 -7.12
CA LYS A 187 -14.91 5.48 -7.71
C LYS A 187 -15.96 5.36 -6.59
N ASN A 188 -17.23 5.27 -6.98
CA ASN A 188 -18.37 5.04 -6.08
C ASN A 188 -18.60 6.14 -5.02
N GLY A 189 -18.09 7.35 -5.26
CA GLY A 189 -18.30 8.49 -4.35
C GLY A 189 -17.57 8.38 -3.01
N LEU A 190 -16.53 7.53 -2.94
CA LEU A 190 -15.65 7.44 -1.79
C LEU A 190 -14.70 8.64 -1.76
N LEU A 191 -14.49 9.20 -0.57
CA LEU A 191 -13.60 10.33 -0.35
C LEU A 191 -12.48 9.91 0.59
N GLN A 192 -11.27 10.41 0.33
CA GLN A 192 -10.15 10.22 1.24
C GLN A 192 -10.17 11.28 2.34
N TRP A 193 -10.30 10.84 3.57
CA TRP A 193 -10.27 11.67 4.76
C TRP A 193 -8.91 11.58 5.43
N HIS A 194 -8.35 12.74 5.74
CA HIS A 194 -7.11 12.88 6.48
C HIS A 194 -7.44 13.44 7.85
N MET A 195 -6.90 12.80 8.88
CA MET A 195 -7.06 13.18 10.26
C MET A 195 -5.68 13.52 10.82
N SER A 196 -5.41 14.82 10.95
CA SER A 196 -4.12 15.35 11.40
C SER A 196 -4.22 15.91 12.81
N PRO A 197 -3.28 15.58 13.72
CA PRO A 197 -3.24 16.24 15.02
C PRO A 197 -2.96 17.74 14.82
N MET A 198 -3.61 18.59 15.60
CA MET A 198 -3.39 20.04 15.62
C MET A 198 -2.20 20.36 16.52
N ILE A 199 -1.00 20.16 15.99
CA ILE A 199 0.27 20.52 16.64
C ILE A 199 0.74 21.85 16.05
N ASP A 200 1.25 22.74 16.89
CA ASP A 200 1.76 24.04 16.45
C ASP A 200 2.89 23.88 15.43
N PRO A 201 2.75 24.43 14.21
CA PRO A 201 3.79 24.37 13.19
C PRO A 201 4.89 25.43 13.38
N GLU A 202 4.69 26.44 14.23
CA GLU A 202 5.68 27.50 14.48
C GLU A 202 6.72 27.00 15.48
N VAL A 203 7.76 26.37 14.95
CA VAL A 203 8.78 25.69 15.74
C VAL A 203 10.16 26.20 15.38
N GLU A 204 10.88 26.76 16.35
CA GLU A 204 12.26 27.21 16.18
C GLU A 204 13.26 26.11 16.58
N GLY A 205 14.10 25.69 15.64
CA GLY A 205 15.23 24.78 15.89
C GLY A 205 15.03 23.36 15.35
N GLU A 206 16.11 22.78 14.82
CA GLU A 206 16.13 21.48 14.12
C GLU A 206 15.59 20.33 14.98
N LYS A 207 15.91 20.31 16.29
CA LYS A 207 15.42 19.28 17.21
C LYS A 207 13.89 19.32 17.36
N MET A 208 13.33 20.51 17.51
CA MET A 208 11.89 20.67 17.73
C MET A 208 11.11 20.43 16.43
N GLU A 209 11.67 20.79 15.27
CA GLU A 209 11.10 20.45 13.97
C GLU A 209 11.04 18.93 13.75
N ALA A 210 12.08 18.19 14.18
CA ALA A 210 12.08 16.73 14.14
C ALA A 210 10.97 16.14 15.03
N ILE A 211 10.83 16.62 16.27
CA ILE A 211 9.78 16.17 17.21
C ILE A 211 8.39 16.44 16.63
N TYR A 212 8.16 17.64 16.08
CA TYR A 212 6.93 18.00 15.39
C TYR A 212 6.63 17.01 14.25
N ARG A 213 7.60 16.76 13.37
CA ARG A 213 7.44 15.93 12.18
C ARG A 213 7.12 14.48 12.56
N GLU A 214 7.85 13.92 13.51
CA GLU A 214 7.66 12.55 13.99
C GLU A 214 6.29 12.37 14.64
N ASN A 215 5.90 13.27 15.56
CA ASN A 215 4.61 13.23 16.22
C ASN A 215 3.46 13.42 15.23
N ARG A 216 3.59 14.36 14.29
CA ARG A 216 2.60 14.54 13.22
C ARG A 216 2.44 13.26 12.42
N ILE A 217 3.51 12.60 11.99
CA ILE A 217 3.44 11.36 11.21
C ILE A 217 2.88 10.19 12.03
N PHE A 218 3.24 10.10 13.31
CA PHE A 218 2.86 8.98 14.18
C PHE A 218 1.35 8.96 14.47
N TYR A 219 0.77 10.14 14.74
CA TYR A 219 -0.65 10.31 15.05
C TYR A 219 -1.54 10.62 13.84
N PHE A 220 -0.94 10.92 12.69
CA PHE A 220 -1.67 11.15 11.46
C PHE A 220 -2.32 9.87 10.93
N SER A 221 -3.60 9.99 10.60
CA SER A 221 -4.39 8.90 10.07
C SER A 221 -5.02 9.26 8.73
N ARG A 222 -5.08 8.28 7.83
CA ARG A 222 -5.74 8.39 6.54
C ARG A 222 -6.68 7.22 6.36
N TYR A 223 -7.87 7.47 5.84
CA TYR A 223 -8.85 6.44 5.56
C TYR A 223 -9.79 6.91 4.44
N ALA A 224 -10.47 5.99 3.78
CA ALA A 224 -11.53 6.31 2.84
C ALA A 224 -12.88 6.03 3.52
N ALA A 225 -13.84 6.92 3.31
CA ALA A 225 -15.19 6.75 3.81
C ALA A 225 -16.19 7.37 2.83
N SER A 226 -17.32 6.70 2.62
CA SER A 226 -18.49 7.32 2.01
C SER A 226 -19.03 8.45 2.91
N PRO A 227 -19.73 9.46 2.37
CA PRO A 227 -20.29 10.54 3.18
C PRO A 227 -21.26 10.08 4.28
N LYS A 228 -21.88 8.90 4.11
CA LYS A 228 -22.78 8.30 5.12
C LYS A 228 -21.97 7.66 6.25
N GLU A 229 -20.99 6.83 5.91
CA GLU A 229 -20.10 6.20 6.88
C GLU A 229 -19.30 7.25 7.66
N GLN A 230 -18.84 8.31 6.98
CA GLN A 230 -18.12 9.40 7.63
C GLN A 230 -18.95 10.05 8.75
N LYS A 231 -20.24 10.28 8.54
CA LYS A 231 -21.11 10.86 9.57
C LYS A 231 -21.27 9.93 10.78
N GLN A 232 -21.35 8.63 10.57
CA GLN A 232 -21.42 7.64 11.66
C GLN A 232 -20.08 7.55 12.40
N PHE A 233 -18.98 7.48 11.65
CA PHE A 233 -17.63 7.47 12.19
C PHE A 233 -17.37 8.71 13.06
N LEU A 234 -17.67 9.92 12.57
CA LEU A 234 -17.51 11.16 13.31
C LEU A 234 -18.36 11.20 14.60
N LYS A 235 -19.56 10.62 14.58
CA LYS A 235 -20.42 10.53 15.77
C LYS A 235 -19.72 9.76 16.90
N HIS A 236 -19.05 8.66 16.58
CA HIS A 236 -18.30 7.87 17.55
C HIS A 236 -16.95 8.51 17.90
N LEU A 237 -16.24 9.07 16.92
CA LEU A 237 -14.94 9.72 17.13
C LEU A 237 -15.04 10.91 18.08
N ARG A 238 -16.08 11.74 17.95
CA ARG A 238 -16.31 12.92 18.82
C ARG A 238 -16.57 12.57 20.29
N GLN A 239 -16.89 11.31 20.60
CA GLN A 239 -17.01 10.84 21.99
C GLN A 239 -15.64 10.59 22.62
N LEU A 240 -14.61 10.39 21.81
CA LEU A 240 -13.26 10.04 22.24
C LEU A 240 -12.31 11.24 22.15
N VAL A 241 -12.41 12.03 21.08
CA VAL A 241 -11.49 13.14 20.81
C VAL A 241 -12.22 14.36 20.24
N THR A 242 -11.72 15.55 20.55
CA THR A 242 -12.20 16.81 19.95
C THR A 242 -11.73 16.93 18.51
N VAL A 243 -12.67 17.16 17.59
CA VAL A 243 -12.42 17.25 16.14
C VAL A 243 -12.90 18.58 15.60
N ILE A 244 -12.09 19.19 14.74
CA ILE A 244 -12.41 20.36 13.94
C ILE A 244 -12.43 19.94 12.46
N GLU A 245 -13.56 20.14 11.80
CA GLU A 245 -13.70 19.90 10.37
C GLU A 245 -13.29 21.17 9.60
N GLU A 246 -12.40 21.00 8.63
CA GLU A 246 -12.13 22.02 7.62
C GLU A 246 -12.86 21.65 6.33
N GLU A 247 -13.67 22.58 5.83
CA GLU A 247 -14.37 22.47 4.53
C GLU A 247 -13.41 22.61 3.35
#